data_AF-A0A521I640-F1
#
_entry.id   AF-A0A521I640-F1
#
_cell.length_a   1.000
_cell.length_b   1.000
_cell.length_c   1.000
_cell.angle_alpha   90.00
_cell.angle_beta   90.00
_cell.angle_gamma   90.00
#
_symmetry.space_group_name_H-M   'P 1'
#
loop_
_entity.id
_entity.type
_entity.pdbx_description
1 polymer ?
#
loop_
_entity_poly.entity_id
_entity_poly.type
_entity_poly.pdbx_seq_one_letter_code
_entity_poly.pdbx_strand_id
1 'polypeptide(L)'
;MTPPNLPERQPEKPAAPPEGAAEKVSAPVSNAKPSLSARLSRWLPRKRDQTGGINISGGDVRVAGDLVAGDKIVNIGSIVVPVRFIAALVGLFLVAALGVWYVITPDKIPSSGNAFKIAVADFGKMDAQGNVTASSDASTWSAWMFNTLRDEAAQLPPDRKVVIWHDSMFPLQMRAHIGVIQGKTPAEREAAAEKKASDLGADMLIYGNFSTNQTPTTFAPEFYLAKSRNEADEMRGSQQMGKAFPAPSSLDPSDALTNEYLNQNLKPRAAALVWFVRGLLADLSGSFENAYQLFGDGLTKVPELQDDQGKAVFYYFLGQEALFLSQDEKRAHDFFQPTSGTGADAALERAEKWFREAIDIDENYARAYFGLGSVFYQRANLIMTNTFPEDATRVQVAPLLEQAIALHQRALELAPLESGSLIAQQARLQLGFDYYQQGRAALDAKKYAEAEQALNQAQAELERGLGETPAGQHRIRAQVFATLATTAYLRAHARGAQNDRQAAQQNFTAAETAFTQCITETNLLVEDKYLQTLKTDCERGAQTARQELAKLK
;
A
#
# COMPACT_ATOMS: atom_id res chain seq x y z
N MET A 1 13.87 -20.53 -17.24
CA MET A 1 14.88 -20.63 -16.17
C MET A 1 14.15 -21.02 -14.90
N THR A 2 14.55 -22.12 -14.24
CA THR A 2 13.94 -22.59 -12.97
C THR A 2 14.32 -21.60 -11.85
N PRO A 3 13.38 -21.15 -10.99
CA PRO A 3 13.73 -20.23 -9.91
C PRO A 3 14.75 -20.87 -8.95
N PRO A 4 15.72 -20.10 -8.41
CA PRO A 4 16.66 -20.62 -7.43
C PRO A 4 15.90 -21.02 -6.15
N ASN A 5 16.19 -22.23 -5.65
CA ASN A 5 15.62 -22.74 -4.40
C ASN A 5 15.90 -21.74 -3.26
N LEU A 6 14.84 -21.20 -2.66
CA LEU A 6 14.92 -20.47 -1.40
C LEU A 6 15.35 -21.46 -0.30
N PRO A 7 16.16 -21.04 0.69
CA PRO A 7 16.58 -21.92 1.78
C PRO A 7 15.35 -22.42 2.54
N GLU A 8 15.16 -23.74 2.49
CA GLU A 8 14.06 -24.45 3.14
C GLU A 8 14.28 -24.41 4.66
N ARG A 9 13.36 -23.75 5.39
CA ARG A 9 13.44 -23.66 6.85
C ARG A 9 13.20 -25.05 7.44
N GLN A 10 14.21 -25.63 8.11
CA GLN A 10 13.98 -26.83 8.91
C GLN A 10 12.95 -26.52 10.01
N PRO A 11 11.90 -27.34 10.19
CA PRO A 11 10.92 -27.11 11.24
C PRO A 11 11.60 -27.22 12.61
N GLU A 12 11.54 -26.14 13.39
CA GLU A 12 11.92 -26.16 14.80
C GLU A 12 11.13 -27.26 15.53
N LYS A 13 11.88 -28.16 16.16
CA LYS A 13 11.35 -29.26 16.96
C LYS A 13 10.62 -28.67 18.17
N PRO A 14 9.32 -28.92 18.39
CA PRO A 14 8.59 -28.36 19.53
C PRO A 14 9.21 -28.85 20.84
N ALA A 15 9.39 -27.93 21.79
CA ALA A 15 9.78 -28.26 23.15
C ALA A 15 8.71 -29.17 23.79
N ALA A 16 9.17 -30.24 24.44
CA ALA A 16 8.29 -31.22 25.09
C ALA A 16 7.50 -30.59 26.25
N PRO A 17 6.19 -30.85 26.37
CA PRO A 17 5.41 -30.44 27.53
C PRO A 17 5.70 -31.34 28.75
N PRO A 18 5.53 -30.82 29.98
CA PRO A 18 5.74 -31.59 31.19
C PRO A 18 4.67 -32.69 31.38
N GLU A 19 5.13 -33.88 31.79
CA GLU A 19 4.33 -35.03 32.17
C GLU A 19 3.44 -34.74 33.39
N GLY A 20 2.16 -35.10 33.32
CA GLY A 20 1.30 -35.13 34.50
C GLY A 20 -0.17 -35.41 34.23
N ALA A 21 -0.65 -36.53 34.77
CA ALA A 21 -2.04 -36.95 34.97
C ALA A 21 -2.80 -37.52 33.75
N ALA A 22 -2.74 -38.86 33.66
CA ALA A 22 -3.69 -39.69 32.95
C ALA A 22 -5.00 -39.80 33.76
N GLU A 23 -6.16 -39.60 33.11
CA GLU A 23 -7.41 -40.20 33.57
C GLU A 23 -8.37 -40.59 32.42
N LYS A 24 -8.52 -41.92 32.30
CA LYS A 24 -9.65 -42.77 31.88
C LYS A 24 -10.59 -42.40 30.70
N VAL A 25 -10.50 -43.31 29.74
CA VAL A 25 -11.46 -43.78 28.72
C VAL A 25 -12.93 -43.84 29.17
N SER A 26 -13.83 -43.36 28.30
CA SER A 26 -15.15 -43.98 28.06
C SER A 26 -15.61 -43.73 26.61
N ALA A 27 -16.30 -44.72 26.04
CA ALA A 27 -16.58 -44.91 24.62
C ALA A 27 -18.03 -44.45 24.24
N PRO A 28 -18.57 -44.78 23.04
CA PRO A 28 -19.18 -43.82 22.12
C PRO A 28 -20.71 -43.70 22.26
N VAL A 29 -21.27 -42.50 22.06
CA VAL A 29 -22.73 -42.30 21.98
C VAL A 29 -23.13 -41.38 20.83
N SER A 30 -23.66 -42.03 19.79
CA SER A 30 -24.89 -41.75 19.04
C SER A 30 -25.26 -40.35 18.53
N ASN A 31 -25.63 -40.36 17.24
CA ASN A 31 -26.79 -39.70 16.62
C ASN A 31 -26.74 -38.18 16.46
N ALA A 32 -26.23 -37.77 15.30
CA ALA A 32 -26.47 -36.48 14.67
C ALA A 32 -27.99 -36.23 14.52
N LYS A 33 -28.47 -35.15 15.15
CA LYS A 33 -29.77 -34.56 14.87
C LYS A 33 -29.66 -33.65 13.63
N PRO A 34 -30.64 -33.66 12.71
CA PRO A 34 -30.65 -32.74 11.58
C PRO A 34 -30.90 -31.29 12.02
N SER A 35 -30.26 -30.37 11.30
CA SER A 35 -30.28 -28.93 11.52
C SER A 35 -31.65 -28.31 11.24
N LEU A 36 -31.93 -27.19 11.93
CA LEU A 36 -33.18 -26.42 11.90
C LEU A 36 -33.58 -25.90 10.50
N SER A 37 -32.69 -25.92 9.52
CA SER A 37 -32.95 -25.45 8.15
C SER A 37 -33.76 -26.45 7.30
N ALA A 38 -33.91 -27.71 7.73
CA ALA A 38 -34.68 -28.73 7.00
C ALA A 38 -36.20 -28.73 7.33
N ARG A 39 -36.68 -27.85 8.23
CA ARG A 39 -38.09 -27.81 8.67
C ARG A 39 -38.93 -26.65 8.12
N LEU A 40 -38.37 -25.75 7.29
CA LEU A 40 -39.07 -24.54 6.83
C LEU A 40 -39.44 -24.50 5.34
N SER A 41 -39.20 -25.55 4.55
CA SER A 41 -39.49 -25.56 3.10
C SER A 41 -40.77 -26.30 2.69
N ARG A 42 -41.70 -26.56 3.62
CA ARG A 42 -42.96 -27.31 3.34
C ARG A 42 -44.23 -26.47 3.22
N TRP A 43 -44.15 -25.14 3.10
CA TRP A 43 -45.36 -24.30 3.08
C TRP A 43 -45.29 -23.12 2.11
N LEU A 44 -45.08 -23.38 0.83
CA LEU A 44 -45.45 -22.46 -0.25
C LEU A 44 -45.88 -23.26 -1.50
N PRO A 45 -47.18 -23.26 -1.87
CA PRO A 45 -47.63 -23.85 -3.12
C PRO A 45 -47.32 -22.97 -4.33
N ARG A 46 -46.91 -23.65 -5.40
CA ARG A 46 -46.66 -23.14 -6.76
C ARG A 46 -47.91 -22.48 -7.35
N LYS A 47 -47.75 -21.28 -7.94
CA LYS A 47 -48.73 -20.67 -8.84
C LYS A 47 -48.95 -21.56 -10.04
N ARG A 48 -50.21 -21.88 -10.32
CA ARG A 48 -50.69 -22.50 -11.55
C ARG A 48 -51.74 -21.56 -12.14
N ASP A 49 -51.52 -21.14 -13.38
CA ASP A 49 -52.47 -20.35 -14.15
C ASP A 49 -53.77 -21.15 -14.33
N GLN A 50 -54.89 -20.54 -13.98
CA GLN A 50 -56.19 -20.89 -14.53
C GLN A 50 -57.10 -19.65 -14.54
N THR A 51 -57.34 -19.19 -15.76
CA THR A 51 -58.46 -18.39 -16.21
C THR A 51 -59.79 -19.03 -15.81
N GLY A 52 -60.67 -18.26 -15.17
CA GLY A 52 -62.05 -18.66 -14.88
C GLY A 52 -62.72 -17.66 -13.96
N GLY A 53 -63.46 -16.72 -14.54
CA GLY A 53 -64.16 -15.68 -13.79
C GLY A 53 -65.27 -16.24 -12.91
N ILE A 54 -65.36 -15.73 -11.68
CA ILE A 54 -66.56 -15.74 -10.87
C ILE A 54 -66.70 -14.34 -10.27
N ASN A 55 -67.78 -13.67 -10.66
CA ASN A 55 -68.23 -12.40 -10.11
C ASN A 55 -68.98 -12.72 -8.81
N ILE A 56 -68.43 -12.33 -7.65
CA ILE A 56 -69.10 -12.49 -6.35
C ILE A 56 -69.40 -11.11 -5.79
N SER A 57 -70.59 -10.61 -6.13
CA SER A 57 -71.29 -9.59 -5.36
C SER A 57 -71.92 -10.26 -4.13
N GLY A 58 -71.63 -9.73 -2.93
CA GLY A 58 -72.45 -9.92 -1.73
C GLY A 58 -72.47 -11.33 -1.13
N GLY A 59 -71.56 -11.62 -0.21
CA GLY A 59 -71.63 -12.80 0.63
C GLY A 59 -70.65 -12.71 1.80
N ASP A 60 -71.18 -12.44 3.00
CA ASP A 60 -70.46 -12.52 4.26
C ASP A 60 -69.89 -13.93 4.46
N VAL A 61 -68.58 -14.09 4.33
CA VAL A 61 -67.86 -15.30 4.76
C VAL A 61 -67.50 -15.11 6.23
N ARG A 62 -68.32 -15.65 7.13
CA ARG A 62 -67.96 -15.81 8.55
C ARG A 62 -66.97 -16.97 8.68
N VAL A 63 -65.67 -16.64 8.67
CA VAL A 63 -64.65 -17.49 9.27
C VAL A 63 -64.66 -17.19 10.77
N ALA A 64 -64.83 -18.22 11.60
CA ALA A 64 -64.79 -18.09 13.05
C ALA A 64 -63.38 -17.61 13.49
N GLY A 65 -63.29 -16.31 13.77
CA GLY A 65 -62.08 -15.57 14.08
C GLY A 65 -62.30 -14.10 13.71
N ASP A 66 -62.96 -13.35 14.61
CA ASP A 66 -63.38 -11.96 14.41
C ASP A 66 -62.23 -11.04 14.00
N LEU A 67 -62.18 -10.70 12.71
CA LEU A 67 -61.41 -9.57 12.18
C LEU A 67 -62.33 -8.81 11.24
N VAL A 68 -63.18 -7.96 11.82
CA VAL A 68 -64.00 -6.99 11.07
C VAL A 68 -63.13 -5.77 10.81
N ALA A 69 -62.53 -5.68 9.62
CA ALA A 69 -61.78 -4.52 9.18
C ALA A 69 -62.76 -3.43 8.69
N GLY A 70 -63.11 -2.49 9.59
CA GLY A 70 -63.75 -1.23 9.19
C GLY A 70 -62.68 -0.21 8.81
N ASP A 71 -62.96 0.67 7.85
CA ASP A 71 -62.04 1.61 7.17
C ASP A 71 -61.16 2.50 8.09
N LYS A 72 -61.39 2.53 9.41
CA LYS A 72 -60.60 3.31 10.39
C LYS A 72 -60.32 2.62 11.73
N ILE A 73 -60.76 1.37 11.92
CA ILE A 73 -60.78 0.71 13.23
C ILE A 73 -60.42 -0.78 13.07
N VAL A 74 -59.45 -1.25 13.85
CA VAL A 74 -59.14 -2.67 13.98
C VAL A 74 -59.65 -3.13 15.35
N ASN A 75 -60.62 -4.06 15.34
CA ASN A 75 -61.11 -4.70 16.56
C ASN A 75 -60.34 -5.99 16.80
N ILE A 76 -59.70 -6.09 17.97
CA ILE A 76 -59.05 -7.32 18.44
C ILE A 76 -59.77 -7.70 19.75
N GLY A 77 -60.74 -8.61 19.67
CA GLY A 77 -61.65 -8.91 20.79
C GLY A 77 -62.55 -7.71 21.13
N SER A 78 -62.64 -7.33 22.42
CA SER A 78 -63.41 -6.16 22.88
C SER A 78 -62.66 -4.83 22.81
N ILE A 79 -61.38 -4.83 22.39
CA ILE A 79 -60.54 -3.63 22.34
C ILE A 79 -60.59 -3.03 20.93
N VAL A 80 -61.06 -1.79 20.87
CA VAL A 80 -61.16 -0.96 19.66
C VAL A 80 -59.88 -0.12 19.55
N VAL A 81 -58.95 -0.48 18.65
CA VAL A 81 -57.73 0.31 18.42
C VAL A 81 -57.89 1.12 17.13
N PRO A 82 -57.91 2.46 17.20
CA PRO A 82 -57.91 3.29 15.99
C PRO A 82 -56.65 3.04 15.15
N VAL A 83 -56.80 2.85 13.84
CA VAL A 83 -55.70 2.54 12.89
C VAL A 83 -54.54 3.54 13.02
N ARG A 84 -54.83 4.81 13.32
CA ARG A 84 -53.82 5.86 13.56
C ARG A 84 -52.83 5.55 14.69
N PHE A 85 -53.26 4.85 15.76
CA PHE A 85 -52.37 4.47 16.85
C PHE A 85 -51.45 3.31 16.47
N ILE A 86 -51.97 2.35 15.70
CA ILE A 86 -51.16 1.27 15.12
C ILE A 86 -50.12 1.87 14.16
N ALA A 87 -50.53 2.79 13.28
CA ALA A 87 -49.62 3.49 12.38
C ALA A 87 -48.55 4.31 13.13
N ALA A 88 -48.93 5.01 14.22
CA ALA A 88 -47.98 5.73 15.07
C ALA A 88 -46.99 4.82 15.78
N LEU A 89 -47.44 3.66 16.30
CA LEU A 89 -46.57 2.67 16.94
C LEU A 89 -45.62 2.01 15.94
N VAL A 90 -46.11 1.67 14.73
CA VAL A 90 -45.27 1.16 13.65
C VAL A 90 -44.24 2.22 13.22
N GLY A 91 -44.66 3.48 13.08
CA GLY A 91 -43.75 4.59 12.79
C GLY A 91 -42.67 4.74 13.86
N LEU A 92 -43.04 4.70 15.14
CA LEU A 92 -42.09 4.78 16.25
C LEU A 92 -41.15 3.57 16.29
N PHE A 93 -41.66 2.36 16.02
CA PHE A 93 -40.85 1.16 15.92
C PHE A 93 -39.85 1.23 14.76
N LEU A 94 -40.26 1.73 13.59
CA LEU A 94 -39.37 1.92 12.44
C LEU A 94 -38.30 2.97 12.72
N VAL A 95 -38.65 4.09 13.38
CA VAL A 95 -37.68 5.11 13.81
C VAL A 95 -36.71 4.54 14.84
N ALA A 96 -37.19 3.77 15.82
CA ALA A 96 -36.34 3.10 16.80
C ALA A 96 -35.43 2.06 16.14
N ALA A 97 -35.95 1.25 15.21
CA ALA A 97 -35.19 0.27 14.45
C ALA A 97 -34.12 0.93 13.57
N LEU A 98 -34.44 2.04 12.89
CA LEU A 98 -33.48 2.84 12.13
C LEU A 98 -32.43 3.48 13.04
N GLY A 99 -32.82 3.99 14.21
CA GLY A 99 -31.91 4.52 15.21
C GLY A 99 -30.94 3.47 15.74
N VAL A 100 -31.44 2.28 16.08
CA VAL A 100 -30.62 1.13 16.50
C VAL A 100 -29.70 0.69 15.37
N TRP A 101 -30.20 0.58 14.14
CA TRP A 101 -29.39 0.26 12.96
C TRP A 101 -28.26 1.25 12.75
N TYR A 102 -28.54 2.56 12.86
CA TYR A 102 -27.56 3.63 12.71
C TYR A 102 -26.46 3.57 13.77
N VAL A 103 -26.79 3.18 14.99
CA VAL A 103 -25.83 3.06 16.11
C VAL A 103 -24.99 1.78 16.01
N ILE A 104 -25.58 0.66 15.57
CA ILE A 104 -24.90 -0.65 15.54
C ILE A 104 -24.08 -0.83 14.25
N THR A 105 -24.53 -0.27 13.13
CA THR A 105 -23.90 -0.50 11.83
C THR A 105 -22.77 0.51 11.60
N PRO A 106 -21.52 0.03 11.49
CA PRO A 106 -20.36 0.90 11.37
C PRO A 106 -20.34 1.65 10.02
N ASP A 107 -19.87 2.89 10.04
CA ASP A 107 -19.56 3.72 8.86
C ASP A 107 -18.06 3.75 8.52
N LYS A 108 -17.23 3.12 9.35
CA LYS A 108 -15.80 2.91 9.12
C LYS A 108 -15.43 1.47 9.41
N ILE A 109 -14.44 0.93 8.71
CA ILE A 109 -13.98 -0.43 8.93
C ILE A 109 -13.54 -0.55 10.40
N PRO A 110 -14.16 -1.44 11.19
CA PRO A 110 -13.86 -1.54 12.61
C PRO A 110 -12.39 -1.82 12.86
N SER A 111 -11.78 -1.06 13.77
CA SER A 111 -10.38 -1.26 14.20
C SER A 111 -10.24 -2.44 15.18
N SER A 112 -10.95 -3.55 14.95
CA SER A 112 -10.96 -4.70 15.88
C SER A 112 -9.62 -5.44 15.87
N GLY A 113 -8.68 -4.97 16.69
CA GLY A 113 -7.34 -5.55 16.86
C GLY A 113 -6.40 -5.18 15.72
N ASN A 114 -5.41 -6.05 15.47
CA ASN A 114 -4.35 -5.84 14.46
C ASN A 114 -4.79 -6.23 13.04
N ALA A 115 -6.09 -6.15 12.74
CA ALA A 115 -6.60 -6.56 11.44
C ALA A 115 -6.20 -5.57 10.34
N PHE A 116 -5.79 -6.08 9.18
CA PHE A 116 -5.58 -5.26 7.99
C PHE A 116 -6.92 -4.97 7.30
N LYS A 117 -7.18 -3.70 7.00
CA LYS A 117 -8.48 -3.24 6.52
C LYS A 117 -8.42 -2.96 5.03
N ILE A 118 -9.18 -3.73 4.25
CA ILE A 118 -9.27 -3.59 2.80
C ILE A 118 -10.67 -3.12 2.45
N ALA A 119 -10.77 -2.10 1.60
CA ALA A 119 -12.00 -1.73 0.92
C ALA A 119 -11.88 -2.08 -0.57
N VAL A 120 -12.94 -2.60 -1.16
CA VAL A 120 -13.06 -2.77 -2.61
C VAL A 120 -14.11 -1.78 -3.09
N ALA A 121 -13.70 -0.86 -3.96
CA ALA A 121 -14.60 0.07 -4.63
C ALA A 121 -15.32 -0.60 -5.80
N ASP A 122 -16.47 -0.04 -6.16
CA ASP A 122 -17.10 -0.41 -7.43
C ASP A 122 -16.16 -0.06 -8.58
N PHE A 123 -16.04 -0.96 -9.56
CA PHE A 123 -15.29 -0.64 -10.77
C PHE A 123 -16.10 0.29 -11.67
N GLY A 124 -15.41 1.25 -12.29
CA GLY A 124 -16.04 2.27 -13.14
C GLY A 124 -15.91 1.98 -14.63
N LYS A 125 -16.74 2.60 -15.47
CA LYS A 125 -16.53 2.73 -16.91
C LYS A 125 -15.94 4.12 -17.20
N MET A 126 -14.78 4.14 -17.85
CA MET A 126 -14.11 5.34 -18.29
C MET A 126 -14.41 5.62 -19.77
N ASP A 127 -14.93 6.82 -20.03
CA ASP A 127 -15.17 7.30 -21.39
C ASP A 127 -13.89 7.85 -22.05
N ALA A 128 -13.99 8.26 -23.32
CA ALA A 128 -12.87 8.83 -24.06
C ALA A 128 -12.38 10.18 -23.50
N GLN A 129 -13.17 10.84 -22.66
CA GLN A 129 -12.80 12.09 -21.97
C GLN A 129 -12.22 11.84 -20.57
N GLY A 130 -12.06 10.57 -20.18
CA GLY A 130 -11.55 10.16 -18.87
C GLY A 130 -12.58 10.22 -17.75
N ASN A 131 -13.86 10.52 -18.02
CA ASN A 131 -14.86 10.55 -16.95
C ASN A 131 -15.19 9.12 -16.52
N VAL A 132 -15.23 8.90 -15.20
CA VAL A 132 -15.53 7.61 -14.61
C VAL A 132 -17.00 7.58 -14.19
N THR A 133 -17.74 6.57 -14.66
CA THR A 133 -19.15 6.38 -14.36
C THR A 133 -19.40 5.02 -13.73
N ALA A 134 -20.37 4.95 -12.81
CA ALA A 134 -20.81 3.67 -12.25
C ALA A 134 -21.56 2.87 -13.32
N SER A 135 -21.40 1.55 -13.29
CA SER A 135 -22.07 0.62 -14.20
C SER A 135 -22.39 -0.67 -13.47
N SER A 136 -23.62 -1.18 -13.62
CA SER A 136 -24.05 -2.46 -13.04
C SER A 136 -23.11 -3.62 -13.37
N ASP A 137 -22.66 -3.66 -14.63
CA ASP A 137 -21.74 -4.65 -15.13
C ASP A 137 -20.40 -4.64 -14.38
N ALA A 138 -19.82 -3.45 -14.22
CA ALA A 138 -18.54 -3.24 -13.58
C ALA A 138 -18.62 -3.48 -12.06
N SER A 139 -19.75 -3.13 -11.42
CA SER A 139 -20.00 -3.47 -10.00
C SER A 139 -20.10 -4.98 -9.76
N THR A 140 -20.47 -5.76 -10.79
CA THR A 140 -20.50 -7.21 -10.65
C THR A 140 -19.08 -7.80 -10.61
N TRP A 141 -18.13 -7.21 -11.33
CA TRP A 141 -16.71 -7.58 -11.28
C TRP A 141 -16.05 -7.20 -9.96
N SER A 142 -16.35 -6.03 -9.38
CA SER A 142 -15.86 -5.67 -8.05
C SER A 142 -16.44 -6.56 -6.96
N ALA A 143 -17.73 -6.93 -7.06
CA ALA A 143 -18.35 -7.92 -6.17
C ALA A 143 -17.69 -9.30 -6.28
N TRP A 144 -17.34 -9.73 -7.50
CA TRP A 144 -16.60 -10.97 -7.72
C TRP A 144 -15.20 -10.92 -7.09
N MET A 145 -14.48 -9.81 -7.28
CA MET A 145 -13.16 -9.57 -6.67
C MET A 145 -13.24 -9.61 -5.15
N PHE A 146 -14.23 -8.92 -4.57
CA PHE A 146 -14.49 -8.92 -3.13
C PHE A 146 -14.70 -10.33 -2.58
N ASN A 147 -15.57 -11.13 -3.22
CA ASN A 147 -15.83 -12.49 -2.76
C ASN A 147 -14.56 -13.36 -2.87
N THR A 148 -13.83 -13.26 -3.98
CA THR A 148 -12.58 -14.00 -4.19
C THR A 148 -11.55 -13.64 -3.11
N LEU A 149 -11.32 -12.35 -2.85
CA LEU A 149 -10.40 -11.90 -1.80
C LEU A 149 -10.82 -12.38 -0.42
N ARG A 150 -12.13 -12.40 -0.12
CA ARG A 150 -12.64 -12.92 1.16
C ARG A 150 -12.38 -14.41 1.30
N ASP A 151 -12.58 -15.18 0.23
CA ASP A 151 -12.40 -16.63 0.23
C ASP A 151 -10.91 -16.99 0.35
N GLU A 152 -10.01 -16.25 -0.32
CA GLU A 152 -8.57 -16.39 -0.17
C GLU A 152 -8.10 -15.92 1.22
N ALA A 153 -8.63 -14.81 1.75
CA ALA A 153 -8.28 -14.31 3.07
C ALA A 153 -8.78 -15.22 4.22
N ALA A 154 -9.85 -15.98 4.01
CA ALA A 154 -10.35 -16.96 4.99
C ALA A 154 -9.36 -18.11 5.23
N GLN A 155 -8.40 -18.32 4.33
CA GLN A 155 -7.35 -19.33 4.45
C GLN A 155 -6.15 -18.81 5.27
N LEU A 156 -6.15 -17.55 5.69
CA LEU A 156 -5.06 -16.96 6.45
C LEU A 156 -5.02 -17.49 7.90
N PRO A 157 -3.82 -17.59 8.49
CA PRO A 157 -3.65 -17.89 9.91
C PRO A 157 -4.47 -16.95 10.82
N PRO A 158 -5.04 -17.45 11.94
CA PRO A 158 -5.92 -16.67 12.81
C PRO A 158 -5.32 -15.41 13.44
N ASP A 159 -3.99 -15.35 13.55
CA ASP A 159 -3.22 -14.21 14.06
C ASP A 159 -3.10 -13.07 13.05
N ARG A 160 -3.43 -13.30 11.77
CA ARG A 160 -3.35 -12.31 10.69
C ARG A 160 -4.71 -12.10 10.05
N LYS A 161 -5.58 -11.40 10.79
CA LYS A 161 -6.94 -11.09 10.34
C LYS A 161 -6.93 -10.02 9.26
N VAL A 162 -7.71 -10.23 8.22
CA VAL A 162 -8.02 -9.22 7.21
C VAL A 162 -9.52 -8.97 7.24
N VAL A 163 -9.92 -7.70 7.26
CA VAL A 163 -11.31 -7.29 7.16
C VAL A 163 -11.49 -6.63 5.80
N ILE A 164 -12.42 -7.15 5.01
CA ILE A 164 -12.66 -6.69 3.64
C ILE A 164 -14.08 -6.13 3.55
N TRP A 165 -14.22 -4.91 3.04
CA TRP A 165 -15.49 -4.23 2.80
C TRP A 165 -15.79 -4.04 1.31
N HIS A 166 -17.07 -4.15 0.93
CA HIS A 166 -17.59 -3.89 -0.42
C HIS A 166 -19.08 -3.50 -0.34
N ASP A 167 -19.58 -2.73 -1.30
CA ASP A 167 -20.99 -2.27 -1.34
C ASP A 167 -22.02 -3.41 -1.51
N SER A 168 -21.59 -4.60 -1.90
CA SER A 168 -22.44 -5.81 -1.95
C SER A 168 -22.67 -6.48 -0.59
N MET A 169 -22.08 -5.96 0.49
CA MET A 169 -22.30 -6.47 1.84
C MET A 169 -23.73 -6.21 2.31
N PHE A 170 -24.19 -7.00 3.28
CA PHE A 170 -25.55 -6.83 3.81
C PHE A 170 -25.66 -5.47 4.54
N PRO A 171 -26.76 -4.69 4.39
CA PRO A 171 -26.87 -3.36 4.99
C PRO A 171 -26.72 -3.30 6.52
N LEU A 172 -26.85 -4.42 7.25
CA LEU A 172 -26.56 -4.47 8.70
C LEU A 172 -25.06 -4.61 9.03
N GLN A 173 -24.19 -4.85 8.04
CA GLN A 173 -22.75 -5.03 8.23
C GLN A 173 -21.96 -3.74 7.98
N MET A 174 -22.44 -2.90 7.05
CA MET A 174 -21.78 -1.66 6.65
C MET A 174 -22.84 -0.61 6.30
N ARG A 175 -22.67 0.60 6.84
CA ARG A 175 -23.50 1.78 6.50
C ARG A 175 -22.82 2.69 5.48
N ALA A 176 -21.49 2.62 5.38
CA ALA A 176 -20.73 3.38 4.42
C ALA A 176 -21.08 2.97 2.98
N HIS A 177 -20.99 3.92 2.05
CA HIS A 177 -21.04 3.64 0.61
C HIS A 177 -19.67 3.94 0.00
N ILE A 178 -19.05 2.92 -0.60
CA ILE A 178 -17.71 3.04 -1.18
C ILE A 178 -17.81 3.72 -2.54
N GLY A 179 -18.63 3.17 -3.44
CA GLY A 179 -18.87 3.65 -4.79
C GLY A 179 -17.65 3.52 -5.71
N VAL A 180 -17.72 4.17 -6.87
CA VAL A 180 -16.60 4.25 -7.82
C VAL A 180 -15.58 5.33 -7.43
N ILE A 181 -14.30 5.09 -7.72
CA ILE A 181 -13.24 6.08 -7.54
C ILE A 181 -13.15 6.99 -8.76
N GLN A 182 -13.46 8.26 -8.55
CA GLN A 182 -13.50 9.29 -9.58
C GLN A 182 -12.10 9.84 -9.90
N GLY A 183 -11.88 10.28 -11.13
CA GLY A 183 -10.66 10.96 -11.56
C GLY A 183 -10.30 10.69 -13.01
N LYS A 184 -10.01 11.75 -13.76
CA LYS A 184 -9.67 11.68 -15.20
C LYS A 184 -8.23 11.24 -15.41
N THR A 185 -7.35 11.65 -14.49
CA THR A 185 -5.93 11.32 -14.51
C THR A 185 -5.59 10.31 -13.40
N PRO A 186 -4.48 9.56 -13.52
CA PRO A 186 -4.00 8.71 -12.44
C PRO A 186 -3.84 9.44 -11.11
N ALA A 187 -3.30 10.67 -11.13
CA ALA A 187 -3.14 11.50 -9.94
C ALA A 187 -4.48 11.91 -9.29
N GLU A 188 -5.49 12.27 -10.09
CA GLU A 188 -6.83 12.57 -9.58
C GLU A 188 -7.48 11.33 -8.93
N ARG A 189 -7.32 10.16 -9.54
CA ARG A 189 -7.82 8.90 -8.97
C ARG A 189 -7.12 8.54 -7.68
N GLU A 190 -5.81 8.72 -7.60
CA GLU A 190 -5.06 8.52 -6.36
C GLU A 190 -5.56 9.42 -5.23
N ALA A 191 -5.73 10.73 -5.48
CA ALA A 191 -6.23 11.64 -4.46
C ALA A 191 -7.67 11.27 -4.01
N ALA A 192 -8.51 10.82 -4.94
CA ALA A 192 -9.85 10.33 -4.62
C ALA A 192 -9.81 9.01 -3.82
N ALA A 193 -8.90 8.10 -4.17
CA ALA A 193 -8.66 6.84 -3.48
C ALA A 193 -8.13 7.07 -2.06
N GLU A 194 -7.17 7.99 -1.89
CA GLU A 194 -6.64 8.41 -0.60
C GLU A 194 -7.74 8.94 0.32
N LYS A 195 -8.53 9.89 -0.19
CA LYS A 195 -9.64 10.46 0.56
C LYS A 195 -10.63 9.37 0.96
N LYS A 196 -11.02 8.50 0.03
CA LYS A 196 -11.97 7.42 0.29
C LYS A 196 -11.43 6.40 1.30
N ALA A 197 -10.16 6.02 1.21
CA ALA A 197 -9.52 5.12 2.16
C ALA A 197 -9.50 5.74 3.57
N SER A 198 -9.17 7.03 3.68
CA SER A 198 -9.22 7.78 4.96
C SER A 198 -10.63 7.85 5.55
N ASP A 199 -11.63 8.17 4.71
CA ASP A 199 -13.05 8.25 5.13
C ASP A 199 -13.54 6.91 5.70
N LEU A 200 -13.16 5.80 5.06
CA LEU A 200 -13.52 4.43 5.47
C LEU A 200 -12.64 3.90 6.60
N GLY A 201 -11.50 4.53 6.88
CA GLY A 201 -10.46 3.96 7.73
C GLY A 201 -9.84 2.69 7.15
N ALA A 202 -9.76 2.56 5.83
CA ALA A 202 -9.11 1.45 5.15
C ALA A 202 -7.58 1.62 5.12
N ASP A 203 -6.84 0.51 5.27
CA ASP A 203 -5.39 0.48 5.09
C ASP A 203 -5.03 0.33 3.59
N MET A 204 -5.90 -0.35 2.84
CA MET A 204 -5.83 -0.52 1.39
C MET A 204 -7.20 -0.31 0.74
N LEU A 205 -7.24 0.35 -0.41
CA LEU A 205 -8.43 0.49 -1.25
C LEU A 205 -8.16 -0.05 -2.65
N ILE A 206 -8.93 -1.04 -3.08
CA ILE A 206 -8.83 -1.65 -4.41
C ILE A 206 -9.89 -1.02 -5.31
N TYR A 207 -9.50 -0.61 -6.52
CA TYR A 207 -10.39 0.03 -7.49
C TYR A 207 -9.93 -0.28 -8.91
N GLY A 208 -10.64 0.22 -9.92
CA GLY A 208 -10.26 -0.01 -11.31
C GLY A 208 -11.31 0.50 -12.28
N ASN A 209 -10.91 0.65 -13.54
CA ASN A 209 -11.76 1.21 -14.57
C ASN A 209 -11.69 0.40 -15.86
N PHE A 210 -12.84 0.27 -16.51
CA PHE A 210 -12.97 -0.23 -17.88
C PHE A 210 -12.81 0.91 -18.88
N SER A 211 -11.79 0.86 -19.72
CA SER A 211 -11.54 1.84 -20.77
C SER A 211 -12.34 1.50 -22.02
N THR A 212 -13.40 2.27 -22.30
CA THR A 212 -14.31 2.03 -23.44
C THR A 212 -13.86 2.70 -24.73
N ASN A 213 -12.78 3.49 -24.67
CA ASN A 213 -12.18 4.15 -25.83
C ASN A 213 -11.31 3.21 -26.69
N GLN A 214 -11.02 2.00 -26.19
CA GLN A 214 -10.27 0.96 -26.88
C GLN A 214 -11.21 -0.17 -27.31
N THR A 215 -10.91 -0.79 -28.45
CA THR A 215 -11.57 -2.02 -28.91
C THR A 215 -10.51 -3.11 -29.03
N PRO A 216 -10.55 -4.17 -28.20
CA PRO A 216 -11.55 -4.43 -27.16
C PRO A 216 -11.45 -3.45 -25.98
N THR A 217 -12.54 -3.32 -25.22
CA THR A 217 -12.52 -2.62 -23.92
C THR A 217 -11.44 -3.23 -23.05
N THR A 218 -10.69 -2.43 -22.31
CA THR A 218 -9.63 -2.92 -21.41
C THR A 218 -9.99 -2.62 -19.95
N PHE A 219 -9.55 -3.46 -19.02
CA PHE A 219 -9.72 -3.26 -17.58
C PHE A 219 -8.35 -3.12 -16.91
N ALA A 220 -8.20 -2.06 -16.11
CA ALA A 220 -6.99 -1.78 -15.36
C ALA A 220 -7.32 -1.75 -13.85
N PRO A 221 -7.02 -2.82 -13.10
CA PRO A 221 -7.14 -2.84 -11.65
C PRO A 221 -5.98 -2.08 -10.98
N GLU A 222 -6.32 -1.29 -9.98
CA GLU A 222 -5.40 -0.48 -9.16
C GLU A 222 -5.67 -0.76 -7.67
N PHE A 223 -4.69 -0.50 -6.82
CA PHE A 223 -4.92 -0.33 -5.38
C PHE A 223 -4.18 0.87 -4.85
N TYR A 224 -4.75 1.49 -3.82
CA TYR A 224 -4.13 2.53 -3.03
C TYR A 224 -3.78 2.00 -1.64
N LEU A 225 -2.53 2.22 -1.21
CA LEU A 225 -2.08 1.95 0.14
C LEU A 225 -2.11 3.23 0.97
N ALA A 226 -2.94 3.26 2.01
CA ALA A 226 -3.08 4.40 2.92
C ALA A 226 -2.11 4.32 4.10
N LYS A 227 -1.82 3.09 4.55
CA LYS A 227 -0.99 2.84 5.71
C LYS A 227 0.49 2.80 5.30
N SER A 228 1.29 3.59 5.98
CA SER A 228 2.76 3.58 5.89
C SER A 228 3.39 3.32 7.25
N ARG A 229 4.65 2.89 7.26
CA ARG A 229 5.48 2.77 8.46
C ARG A 229 5.86 4.14 9.01
N ASN A 230 6.15 5.07 8.11
CA ASN A 230 6.63 6.41 8.41
C ASN A 230 6.12 7.43 7.37
N GLU A 231 6.43 8.71 7.59
CA GLU A 231 6.11 9.84 6.69
C GLU A 231 6.72 9.71 5.27
N ALA A 232 7.78 8.90 5.13
CA ALA A 232 8.61 8.79 3.93
C ALA A 232 8.41 7.48 3.15
N ASP A 233 7.36 6.74 3.47
CA ASP A 233 7.24 5.37 2.99
C ASP A 233 6.80 5.31 1.53
N GLU A 234 7.68 4.78 0.69
CA GLU A 234 7.44 4.48 -0.72
C GLU A 234 6.23 3.57 -0.92
N MET A 235 5.79 2.84 0.11
CA MET A 235 4.61 1.99 0.00
C MET A 235 3.30 2.76 -0.15
N ARG A 236 3.23 4.03 0.28
CA ARG A 236 2.00 4.83 0.18
C ARG A 236 1.76 5.24 -1.28
N GLY A 237 0.49 5.27 -1.68
CA GLY A 237 0.08 5.71 -3.01
C GLY A 237 -0.59 4.60 -3.80
N SER A 238 -0.91 4.91 -5.05
CA SER A 238 -1.54 3.94 -5.96
C SER A 238 -0.53 3.06 -6.67
N GLN A 239 -0.95 1.85 -6.99
CA GLN A 239 -0.17 0.84 -7.69
C GLN A 239 -1.11 0.10 -8.64
N GLN A 240 -0.65 -0.21 -9.85
CA GLN A 240 -1.40 -1.07 -10.77
C GLN A 240 -1.20 -2.54 -10.39
N MET A 241 -2.26 -3.34 -10.46
CA MET A 241 -2.16 -4.80 -10.25
C MET A 241 -1.73 -5.51 -11.54
N GLY A 242 -0.70 -5.03 -12.22
CA GLY A 242 -0.27 -5.48 -13.54
C GLY A 242 -0.90 -4.69 -14.70
N LYS A 243 -0.58 -5.10 -15.92
CA LYS A 243 -1.02 -4.43 -17.15
C LYS A 243 -2.54 -4.50 -17.30
N ALA A 244 -3.09 -3.48 -17.94
CA ALA A 244 -4.48 -3.50 -18.39
C ALA A 244 -4.68 -4.68 -19.35
N PHE A 245 -5.79 -5.39 -19.20
CA PHE A 245 -6.10 -6.57 -20.00
C PHE A 245 -7.46 -6.41 -20.68
N PRO A 246 -7.72 -7.05 -21.83
CA PRO A 246 -8.99 -6.93 -22.51
C PRO A 246 -10.14 -7.39 -21.59
N ALA A 247 -11.33 -6.85 -21.76
CA ALA A 247 -12.54 -7.30 -21.09
C ALA A 247 -13.46 -7.94 -22.14
N PRO A 248 -14.13 -9.07 -21.80
CA PRO A 248 -15.11 -9.67 -22.69
C PRO A 248 -16.27 -8.69 -22.95
N SER A 249 -16.94 -8.88 -24.10
CA SER A 249 -18.06 -8.03 -24.51
C SER A 249 -19.26 -8.13 -23.57
N SER A 250 -19.46 -9.30 -22.96
CA SER A 250 -20.36 -9.48 -21.82
C SER A 250 -19.53 -9.40 -20.54
N LEU A 251 -20.02 -8.62 -19.59
CA LEU A 251 -19.42 -8.52 -18.26
C LEU A 251 -20.24 -9.29 -17.21
N ASP A 252 -21.24 -10.06 -17.63
CA ASP A 252 -22.08 -10.89 -16.76
C ASP A 252 -21.30 -12.16 -16.31
N PRO A 253 -20.94 -12.31 -15.02
CA PRO A 253 -20.20 -13.45 -14.52
C PRO A 253 -21.06 -14.71 -14.38
N SER A 254 -22.37 -14.66 -14.60
CA SER A 254 -23.20 -15.86 -14.74
C SER A 254 -23.00 -16.55 -16.09
N ASP A 255 -22.45 -15.83 -17.08
CA ASP A 255 -22.01 -16.42 -18.34
C ASP A 255 -20.75 -17.27 -18.13
N ALA A 256 -20.76 -18.49 -18.66
CA ALA A 256 -19.68 -19.45 -18.47
C ALA A 256 -18.34 -18.97 -19.05
N LEU A 257 -18.36 -18.24 -20.17
CA LEU A 257 -17.14 -17.72 -20.80
C LEU A 257 -16.60 -16.54 -20.00
N THR A 258 -17.45 -15.63 -19.52
CA THR A 258 -17.04 -14.55 -18.62
C THR A 258 -16.45 -15.10 -17.32
N ASN A 259 -17.08 -16.12 -16.72
CA ASN A 259 -16.58 -16.72 -15.48
C ASN A 259 -15.21 -17.39 -15.69
N GLU A 260 -15.04 -18.15 -16.78
CA GLU A 260 -13.74 -18.72 -17.14
C GLU A 260 -12.70 -17.61 -17.35
N TYR A 261 -13.08 -16.52 -18.01
CA TYR A 261 -12.20 -15.37 -18.23
C TYR A 261 -11.74 -14.72 -16.92
N LEU A 262 -12.66 -14.52 -15.97
CA LEU A 262 -12.36 -13.99 -14.63
C LEU A 262 -11.44 -14.94 -13.86
N ASN A 263 -11.67 -16.25 -13.97
CA ASN A 263 -10.81 -17.25 -13.34
C ASN A 263 -9.39 -17.28 -13.92
N GLN A 264 -9.22 -16.98 -15.21
CA GLN A 264 -7.89 -16.93 -15.83
C GLN A 264 -7.15 -15.61 -15.57
N ASN A 265 -7.87 -14.48 -15.54
CA ASN A 265 -7.23 -13.15 -15.52
C ASN A 265 -7.26 -12.45 -14.15
N LEU A 266 -8.33 -12.64 -13.38
CA LEU A 266 -8.56 -11.89 -12.14
C LEU A 266 -8.31 -12.75 -10.90
N LYS A 267 -8.58 -14.06 -10.95
CA LYS A 267 -8.33 -14.96 -9.81
C LYS A 267 -6.85 -15.03 -9.41
N PRO A 268 -5.88 -15.18 -10.34
CA PRO A 268 -4.47 -15.18 -9.95
C PRO A 268 -4.05 -13.85 -9.33
N ARG A 269 -4.55 -12.72 -9.84
CA ARG A 269 -4.29 -11.38 -9.28
C ARG A 269 -4.85 -11.25 -7.85
N ALA A 270 -6.07 -11.73 -7.61
CA ALA A 270 -6.70 -11.72 -6.29
C ALA A 270 -5.94 -12.60 -5.29
N ALA A 271 -5.57 -13.83 -5.69
CA ALA A 271 -4.78 -14.73 -4.87
C ALA A 271 -3.40 -14.14 -4.55
N ALA A 272 -2.72 -13.58 -5.55
CA ALA A 272 -1.46 -12.87 -5.36
C ALA A 272 -1.63 -11.69 -4.39
N LEU A 273 -2.68 -10.89 -4.52
CA LEU A 273 -2.91 -9.75 -3.63
C LEU A 273 -3.02 -10.15 -2.15
N VAL A 274 -3.58 -11.32 -1.84
CA VAL A 274 -3.59 -11.82 -0.46
C VAL A 274 -2.18 -12.09 0.05
N TRP A 275 -1.30 -12.70 -0.77
CA TRP A 275 0.11 -12.85 -0.42
C TRP A 275 0.84 -11.52 -0.28
N PHE A 276 0.55 -10.58 -1.17
CA PHE A 276 1.09 -9.23 -1.14
C PHE A 276 0.71 -8.52 0.17
N VAL A 277 -0.56 -8.56 0.58
CA VAL A 277 -1.03 -7.99 1.86
C VAL A 277 -0.32 -8.64 3.05
N ARG A 278 -0.03 -9.94 3.01
CA ARG A 278 0.74 -10.61 4.06
C ARG A 278 2.18 -10.10 4.12
N GLY A 279 2.81 -9.91 2.97
CA GLY A 279 4.15 -9.32 2.85
C GLY A 279 4.17 -7.91 3.41
N LEU A 280 3.23 -7.06 3.01
CA LEU A 280 3.06 -5.70 3.55
C LEU A 280 2.85 -5.68 5.06
N LEU A 281 2.02 -6.58 5.61
CA LEU A 281 1.83 -6.68 7.05
C LEU A 281 3.14 -7.02 7.78
N ALA A 282 3.94 -7.92 7.20
CA ALA A 282 5.24 -8.27 7.75
C ALA A 282 6.22 -7.09 7.64
N ASP A 283 6.26 -6.39 6.51
CA ASP A 283 7.10 -5.21 6.35
C ASP A 283 6.67 -4.10 7.32
N LEU A 284 5.39 -3.75 7.38
CA LEU A 284 4.86 -2.74 8.31
C LEU A 284 5.28 -3.00 9.77
N SER A 285 5.45 -4.28 10.16
CA SER A 285 5.92 -4.69 11.49
C SER A 285 7.45 -4.67 11.69
N GLY A 286 8.24 -4.46 10.64
CA GLY A 286 9.71 -4.51 10.65
C GLY A 286 10.34 -5.86 10.45
N SER A 287 9.53 -6.84 10.04
CA SER A 287 9.96 -8.21 9.79
C SER A 287 10.36 -8.38 8.31
N PHE A 288 11.38 -7.64 7.86
CA PHE A 288 11.82 -7.60 6.45
C PHE A 288 12.12 -8.98 5.84
N GLU A 289 12.71 -9.91 6.61
CA GLU A 289 12.96 -11.28 6.16
C GLU A 289 11.67 -12.03 5.85
N ASN A 290 10.68 -11.88 6.74
CA ASN A 290 9.37 -12.51 6.61
C ASN A 290 8.58 -11.84 5.48
N ALA A 291 8.70 -10.52 5.31
CA ALA A 291 8.12 -9.79 4.18
C ALA A 291 8.70 -10.30 2.85
N TYR A 292 10.03 -10.36 2.74
CA TYR A 292 10.73 -10.91 1.57
C TYR A 292 10.26 -12.34 1.25
N GLN A 293 10.16 -13.21 2.25
CA GLN A 293 9.65 -14.58 2.06
C GLN A 293 8.20 -14.60 1.57
N LEU A 294 7.32 -13.79 2.16
CA LEU A 294 5.90 -13.76 1.81
C LEU A 294 5.65 -13.19 0.40
N PHE A 295 6.43 -12.19 -0.02
CA PHE A 295 6.41 -11.73 -1.41
C PHE A 295 6.89 -12.82 -2.37
N GLY A 296 7.98 -13.52 -2.03
CA GLY A 296 8.46 -14.66 -2.81
C GLY A 296 7.46 -15.82 -2.88
N ASP A 297 6.76 -16.09 -1.78
CA ASP A 297 5.69 -17.07 -1.73
C ASP A 297 4.53 -16.68 -2.65
N GLY A 298 4.18 -15.40 -2.74
CA GLY A 298 3.16 -14.95 -3.69
C GLY A 298 3.48 -15.31 -5.15
N LEU A 299 4.76 -15.28 -5.52
CA LEU A 299 5.21 -15.67 -6.86
C LEU A 299 5.29 -17.18 -7.07
N THR A 300 5.53 -17.96 -6.01
CA THR A 300 5.73 -19.42 -6.12
C THR A 300 4.48 -20.24 -5.81
N LYS A 301 3.60 -19.73 -4.95
CA LYS A 301 2.34 -20.35 -4.51
C LYS A 301 1.14 -19.96 -5.38
N VAL A 302 1.31 -19.00 -6.28
CA VAL A 302 0.33 -18.64 -7.32
C VAL A 302 0.96 -18.90 -8.69
N PRO A 303 1.20 -20.17 -9.08
CA PRO A 303 1.92 -20.50 -10.30
C PRO A 303 1.21 -20.04 -11.59
N GLU A 304 -0.09 -19.77 -11.51
CA GLU A 304 -0.89 -19.25 -12.64
C GLU A 304 -0.66 -17.76 -12.89
N LEU A 305 -0.03 -17.03 -11.95
CA LEU A 305 0.25 -15.61 -12.10
C LEU A 305 1.19 -15.39 -13.29
N GLN A 306 0.73 -14.65 -14.30
CA GLN A 306 1.52 -14.28 -15.47
C GLN A 306 2.29 -12.98 -15.22
N ASP A 307 3.30 -12.70 -16.05
CA ASP A 307 4.19 -11.54 -15.88
C ASP A 307 3.42 -10.21 -15.94
N ASP A 308 2.44 -10.12 -16.84
CA ASP A 308 1.55 -8.97 -17.00
C ASP A 308 0.47 -8.86 -15.91
N GLN A 309 0.39 -9.81 -14.97
CA GLN A 309 -0.59 -9.84 -13.89
C GLN A 309 -0.06 -9.30 -12.55
N GLY A 310 1.00 -8.48 -12.59
CA GLY A 310 1.48 -7.73 -11.42
C GLY A 310 2.73 -8.32 -10.76
N LYS A 311 3.44 -9.25 -11.40
CA LYS A 311 4.73 -9.76 -10.90
C LYS A 311 5.77 -8.65 -10.71
N ALA A 312 5.76 -7.62 -11.56
CA ALA A 312 6.65 -6.47 -11.42
C ALA A 312 6.55 -5.84 -10.03
N VAL A 313 5.34 -5.71 -9.47
CA VAL A 313 5.12 -5.19 -8.11
C VAL A 313 5.77 -6.08 -7.07
N PHE A 314 5.62 -7.41 -7.17
CA PHE A 314 6.30 -8.34 -6.26
C PHE A 314 7.82 -8.25 -6.35
N TYR A 315 8.36 -8.15 -7.57
CA TYR A 315 9.80 -7.98 -7.75
C TYR A 315 10.30 -6.66 -7.19
N TYR A 316 9.56 -5.56 -7.38
CA TYR A 316 9.90 -4.29 -6.73
C TYR A 316 9.96 -4.45 -5.20
N PHE A 317 8.94 -5.03 -4.58
CA PHE A 317 8.93 -5.21 -3.13
C PHE A 317 10.02 -6.18 -2.64
N LEU A 318 10.27 -7.29 -3.34
CA LEU A 318 11.41 -8.17 -3.05
C LEU A 318 12.75 -7.41 -3.13
N GLY A 319 12.89 -6.51 -4.09
CA GLY A 319 14.04 -5.63 -4.22
C GLY A 319 14.17 -4.68 -3.04
N GLN A 320 13.05 -4.07 -2.65
CA GLN A 320 12.97 -3.12 -1.53
C GLN A 320 13.31 -3.78 -0.20
N GLU A 321 12.76 -4.96 0.09
CA GLU A 321 13.06 -5.72 1.31
C GLU A 321 14.55 -6.12 1.37
N ALA A 322 15.12 -6.55 0.25
CA ALA A 322 16.54 -6.85 0.17
C ALA A 322 17.41 -5.59 0.40
N LEU A 323 17.01 -4.44 -0.16
CA LEU A 323 17.67 -3.16 0.08
C LEU A 323 17.61 -2.74 1.55
N PHE A 324 16.47 -2.92 2.24
CA PHE A 324 16.36 -2.66 3.68
C PHE A 324 17.26 -3.58 4.50
N LEU A 325 17.29 -4.88 4.19
CA LEU A 325 18.16 -5.84 4.86
C LEU A 325 19.63 -5.46 4.72
N SER A 326 20.05 -4.88 3.58
CA SER A 326 21.44 -4.45 3.36
C SER A 326 21.95 -3.39 4.35
N GLN A 327 21.06 -2.70 5.07
CA GLN A 327 21.45 -1.69 6.06
C GLN A 327 21.99 -2.30 7.37
N ASP A 328 21.76 -3.60 7.60
CA ASP A 328 22.28 -4.35 8.73
C ASP A 328 23.07 -5.56 8.23
N GLU A 329 24.40 -5.41 8.21
CA GLU A 329 25.35 -6.40 7.71
C GLU A 329 25.13 -7.80 8.31
N LYS A 330 24.99 -7.88 9.63
CA LYS A 330 24.84 -9.16 10.32
C LYS A 330 23.50 -9.80 9.95
N ARG A 331 22.42 -9.03 10.00
CA ARG A 331 21.08 -9.50 9.67
C ARG A 331 21.01 -10.01 8.22
N ALA A 332 21.58 -9.27 7.28
CA ALA A 332 21.65 -9.67 5.88
C ALA A 332 22.48 -10.94 5.67
N HIS A 333 23.64 -11.05 6.33
CA HIS A 333 24.49 -12.23 6.26
C HIS A 333 23.75 -13.48 6.77
N ASP A 334 23.12 -13.39 7.95
CA ASP A 334 22.38 -14.50 8.56
C ASP A 334 21.21 -14.96 7.67
N PHE A 335 20.55 -14.03 6.98
CA PHE A 335 19.40 -14.32 6.12
C PHE A 335 19.80 -14.87 4.74
N PHE A 336 20.71 -14.21 4.04
CA PHE A 336 21.08 -14.58 2.66
C PHE A 336 22.18 -15.64 2.58
N GLN A 337 22.94 -15.85 3.67
CA GLN A 337 23.99 -16.86 3.79
C GLN A 337 24.95 -16.88 2.58
N PRO A 338 25.58 -15.75 2.25
CA PRO A 338 26.48 -15.69 1.10
C PRO A 338 27.69 -16.59 1.28
N THR A 339 28.18 -17.17 0.18
CA THR A 339 29.40 -18.00 0.17
C THR A 339 30.67 -17.17 0.06
N SER A 340 30.56 -15.90 -0.33
CA SER A 340 31.63 -14.92 -0.44
C SER A 340 31.07 -13.50 -0.34
N GLY A 341 31.89 -12.53 0.08
CA GLY A 341 31.46 -11.14 0.24
C GLY A 341 30.78 -10.88 1.58
N THR A 342 30.20 -9.68 1.72
CA THR A 342 29.47 -9.26 2.92
C THR A 342 27.98 -9.63 2.83
N GLY A 343 27.28 -9.62 3.96
CA GLY A 343 25.83 -9.73 4.00
C GLY A 343 25.16 -8.61 3.22
N ALA A 344 25.65 -7.38 3.36
CA ALA A 344 25.17 -6.21 2.63
C ALA A 344 25.37 -6.36 1.11
N ASP A 345 26.52 -6.85 0.65
CA ASP A 345 26.75 -7.11 -0.78
C ASP A 345 25.74 -8.10 -1.34
N ALA A 346 25.52 -9.22 -0.63
CA ALA A 346 24.57 -10.24 -1.03
C ALA A 346 23.13 -9.69 -1.09
N ALA A 347 22.75 -8.86 -0.12
CA ALA A 347 21.45 -8.19 -0.09
C ALA A 347 21.29 -7.21 -1.26
N LEU A 348 22.32 -6.41 -1.57
CA LEU A 348 22.32 -5.46 -2.69
C LEU A 348 22.29 -6.16 -4.06
N GLU A 349 22.96 -7.30 -4.21
CA GLU A 349 22.85 -8.16 -5.40
C GLU A 349 21.42 -8.69 -5.58
N ARG A 350 20.76 -9.12 -4.50
CA ARG A 350 19.35 -9.54 -4.56
C ARG A 350 18.43 -8.39 -4.91
N ALA A 351 18.66 -7.21 -4.32
CA ALA A 351 17.90 -6.01 -4.61
C ALA A 351 18.00 -5.62 -6.09
N GLU A 352 19.23 -5.52 -6.61
CA GLU A 352 19.48 -5.23 -8.03
C GLU A 352 18.77 -6.24 -8.94
N LYS A 353 18.92 -7.54 -8.67
CA LYS A 353 18.29 -8.58 -9.47
C LYS A 353 16.79 -8.33 -9.58
N TRP A 354 16.10 -8.14 -8.45
CA TRP A 354 14.66 -8.00 -8.47
C TRP A 354 14.18 -6.69 -9.08
N PHE A 355 14.87 -5.58 -8.87
CA PHE A 355 14.52 -4.34 -9.58
C PHE A 355 14.70 -4.48 -11.10
N ARG A 356 15.72 -5.19 -11.57
CA ARG A 356 15.88 -5.49 -13.00
C ARG A 356 14.74 -6.36 -13.55
N GLU A 357 14.37 -7.42 -12.84
CA GLU A 357 13.23 -8.28 -13.24
C GLU A 357 11.91 -7.49 -13.29
N ALA A 358 11.73 -6.51 -12.40
CA ALA A 358 10.57 -5.61 -12.44
C ALA A 358 10.59 -4.71 -13.69
N ILE A 359 11.75 -4.13 -14.03
CA ILE A 359 11.96 -3.31 -15.23
C ILE A 359 11.78 -4.13 -16.51
N ASP A 360 12.23 -5.38 -16.52
CA ASP A 360 12.10 -6.27 -17.69
C ASP A 360 10.63 -6.59 -18.00
N ILE A 361 9.77 -6.64 -16.98
CA ILE A 361 8.31 -6.81 -17.14
C ILE A 361 7.63 -5.50 -17.56
N ASP A 362 8.05 -4.39 -16.96
CA ASP A 362 7.52 -3.05 -17.21
C ASP A 362 8.64 -2.00 -17.27
N GLU A 363 9.03 -1.66 -18.50
CA GLU A 363 10.09 -0.69 -18.80
C GLU A 363 9.76 0.74 -18.33
N ASN A 364 8.50 1.02 -17.99
CA ASN A 364 8.02 2.30 -17.51
C ASN A 364 7.79 2.31 -15.98
N TYR A 365 8.22 1.27 -15.27
CA TYR A 365 8.05 1.17 -13.83
C TYR A 365 9.09 2.03 -13.08
N ALA A 366 8.82 3.34 -13.01
CA ALA A 366 9.58 4.38 -12.31
C ALA A 366 10.07 3.94 -10.92
N ARG A 367 9.22 3.26 -10.13
CA ARG A 367 9.59 2.74 -8.80
C ARG A 367 10.75 1.74 -8.85
N ALA A 368 10.79 0.87 -9.85
CA ALA A 368 11.87 -0.08 -10.01
C ALA A 368 13.18 0.61 -10.42
N TYR A 369 13.14 1.64 -11.26
CA TYR A 369 14.31 2.48 -11.54
C TYR A 369 14.80 3.22 -10.30
N PHE A 370 13.87 3.75 -9.50
CA PHE A 370 14.21 4.41 -8.23
C PHE A 370 14.90 3.44 -7.26
N GLY A 371 14.33 2.25 -7.07
CA GLY A 371 14.93 1.21 -6.23
C GLY A 371 16.30 0.77 -6.73
N LEU A 372 16.46 0.59 -8.05
CA LEU A 372 17.75 0.22 -8.65
C LEU A 372 18.80 1.34 -8.47
N GLY A 373 18.42 2.61 -8.63
CA GLY A 373 19.31 3.74 -8.35
C GLY A 373 19.77 3.75 -6.89
N SER A 374 18.86 3.46 -5.96
CA SER A 374 19.15 3.36 -4.53
C SER A 374 20.13 2.22 -4.20
N VAL A 375 20.11 1.11 -4.95
CA VAL A 375 21.13 0.05 -4.83
C VAL A 375 22.51 0.57 -5.18
N PHE A 376 22.65 1.28 -6.30
CA PHE A 376 23.95 1.82 -6.72
C PHE A 376 24.45 2.92 -5.78
N TYR A 377 23.56 3.79 -5.31
CA TYR A 377 23.86 4.77 -4.28
C TYR A 377 24.39 4.09 -3.00
N GLN A 378 23.71 3.04 -2.54
CA GLN A 378 24.10 2.37 -1.29
C GLN A 378 25.43 1.63 -1.42
N ARG A 379 25.72 1.01 -2.57
CA ARG A 379 27.05 0.44 -2.85
C ARG A 379 28.14 1.50 -2.79
N ALA A 380 27.92 2.66 -3.42
CA ALA A 380 28.87 3.77 -3.38
C ALA A 380 29.09 4.25 -1.93
N ASN A 381 28.01 4.41 -1.17
CA ASN A 381 28.07 4.86 0.22
C ASN A 381 28.80 3.85 1.13
N LEU A 382 28.58 2.54 0.97
CA LEU A 382 29.30 1.51 1.72
C LEU A 382 30.81 1.57 1.47
N ILE A 383 31.24 1.72 0.20
CA ILE A 383 32.66 1.90 -0.12
C ILE A 383 33.19 3.16 0.57
N MET A 384 32.47 4.29 0.46
CA MET A 384 32.91 5.55 1.06
C MET A 384 33.01 5.49 2.59
N THR A 385 32.10 4.78 3.27
CA THR A 385 32.10 4.65 4.72
C THR A 385 33.18 3.69 5.23
N ASN A 386 33.45 2.61 4.51
CA ASN A 386 34.32 1.53 4.99
C ASN A 386 35.78 1.65 4.51
N THR A 387 36.10 2.64 3.67
CA THR A 387 37.43 2.79 3.08
C THR A 387 37.97 4.20 3.24
N PHE A 388 39.28 4.33 3.32
CA PHE A 388 39.95 5.63 3.29
C PHE A 388 39.95 6.21 1.87
N PRO A 389 40.07 7.54 1.70
CA PRO A 389 40.11 8.18 0.39
C PRO A 389 41.16 7.63 -0.59
N GLU A 390 42.28 7.10 -0.08
CA GLU A 390 43.38 6.57 -0.91
C GLU A 390 43.25 5.07 -1.23
N ASP A 391 42.17 4.42 -0.76
CA ASP A 391 41.91 3.01 -1.04
C ASP A 391 41.61 2.78 -2.53
N ALA A 392 42.21 1.74 -3.12
CA ALA A 392 42.03 1.43 -4.54
C ALA A 392 40.57 1.17 -4.92
N THR A 393 39.74 0.69 -4.00
CA THR A 393 38.30 0.46 -4.23
C THR A 393 37.51 1.75 -4.44
N ARG A 394 38.01 2.91 -3.99
CA ARG A 394 37.37 4.23 -4.18
C ARG A 394 37.20 4.60 -5.65
N VAL A 395 37.97 4.01 -6.56
CA VAL A 395 37.80 4.19 -8.01
C VAL A 395 36.40 3.78 -8.50
N GLN A 396 35.73 2.89 -7.78
CA GLN A 396 34.38 2.40 -8.13
C GLN A 396 33.27 3.36 -7.68
N VAL A 397 33.54 4.32 -6.79
CA VAL A 397 32.49 5.21 -6.25
C VAL A 397 31.89 6.08 -7.35
N ALA A 398 32.71 6.71 -8.19
CA ALA A 398 32.23 7.57 -9.28
C ALA A 398 31.29 6.84 -10.26
N PRO A 399 31.65 5.69 -10.87
CA PRO A 399 30.76 5.00 -11.80
C PRO A 399 29.49 4.44 -11.14
N LEU A 400 29.52 4.11 -9.84
CA LEU A 400 28.31 3.74 -9.11
C LEU A 400 27.35 4.93 -8.93
N LEU A 401 27.89 6.10 -8.58
CA LEU A 401 27.09 7.32 -8.43
C LEU A 401 26.55 7.82 -9.77
N GLU A 402 27.30 7.71 -10.87
CA GLU A 402 26.80 8.02 -12.21
C GLU A 402 25.61 7.13 -12.61
N GLN A 403 25.67 5.83 -12.28
CA GLN A 403 24.56 4.91 -12.49
C GLN A 403 23.34 5.27 -11.62
N ALA A 404 23.55 5.58 -10.34
CA ALA A 404 22.48 6.03 -9.44
C ALA A 404 21.78 7.28 -9.99
N ILE A 405 22.54 8.29 -10.40
CA ILE A 405 22.02 9.55 -10.97
C ILE A 405 21.18 9.26 -12.22
N ALA A 406 21.70 8.46 -13.16
CA ALA A 406 20.97 8.14 -14.40
C ALA A 406 19.65 7.41 -14.11
N LEU A 407 19.64 6.50 -13.14
CA LEU A 407 18.45 5.73 -12.77
C LEU A 407 17.40 6.57 -12.03
N HIS A 408 17.81 7.45 -11.11
CA HIS A 408 16.87 8.36 -10.46
C HIS A 408 16.35 9.45 -11.42
N GLN A 409 17.16 9.90 -12.39
CA GLN A 409 16.67 10.73 -13.49
C GLN A 409 15.60 10.00 -14.30
N ARG A 410 15.85 8.74 -14.65
CA ARG A 410 14.88 7.92 -15.37
C ARG A 410 13.59 7.71 -14.57
N ALA A 411 13.70 7.47 -13.26
CA ALA A 411 12.55 7.37 -12.38
C ALA A 411 11.75 8.69 -12.36
N LEU A 412 12.42 9.84 -12.29
CA LEU A 412 11.77 11.15 -12.32
C LEU A 412 11.07 11.44 -13.66
N GLU A 413 11.65 11.02 -14.79
CA GLU A 413 11.03 11.12 -16.12
C GLU A 413 9.77 10.26 -16.25
N LEU A 414 9.80 9.06 -15.67
CA LEU A 414 8.70 8.10 -15.74
C LEU A 414 7.60 8.37 -14.69
N ALA A 415 7.92 9.10 -13.63
CA ALA A 415 7.00 9.40 -12.54
C ALA A 415 5.61 9.93 -12.98
N PRO A 416 5.47 10.81 -13.99
CA PRO A 416 4.17 11.26 -14.47
C PRO A 416 3.31 10.17 -15.13
N LEU A 417 3.92 9.05 -15.54
CA LEU A 417 3.23 7.91 -16.15
C LEU A 417 2.65 6.97 -15.09
N GLU A 418 3.26 6.94 -13.90
CA GLU A 418 2.75 6.21 -12.76
C GLU A 418 1.68 6.99 -12.00
N SER A 419 0.79 6.25 -11.35
CA SER A 419 -0.12 6.81 -10.35
C SER A 419 0.71 7.19 -9.11
N GLY A 420 0.83 8.49 -8.83
CA GLY A 420 1.28 9.01 -7.52
C GLY A 420 2.38 10.06 -7.57
N SER A 421 2.16 11.19 -6.87
CA SER A 421 3.09 12.32 -6.86
C SER A 421 4.38 12.06 -6.07
N LEU A 422 4.41 11.03 -5.24
CA LEU A 422 5.48 10.80 -4.28
C LEU A 422 6.78 10.33 -4.95
N ILE A 423 6.71 9.51 -6.01
CA ILE A 423 7.90 8.96 -6.65
C ILE A 423 8.74 10.04 -7.34
N ALA A 424 8.10 11.06 -7.95
CA ALA A 424 8.79 12.21 -8.52
C ALA A 424 9.57 12.98 -7.45
N GLN A 425 8.91 13.28 -6.33
CA GLN A 425 9.51 13.98 -5.20
C GLN A 425 10.68 13.17 -4.61
N GLN A 426 10.49 11.86 -4.39
CA GLN A 426 11.51 10.96 -3.85
C GLN A 426 12.72 10.84 -4.79
N ALA A 427 12.49 10.60 -6.09
CA ALA A 427 13.55 10.54 -7.08
C ALA A 427 14.36 11.84 -7.12
N ARG A 428 13.69 12.99 -6.99
CA ARG A 428 14.35 14.29 -6.93
C ARG A 428 15.20 14.50 -5.69
N LEU A 429 14.68 14.15 -4.51
CA LEU A 429 15.46 14.22 -3.27
C LEU A 429 16.68 13.30 -3.33
N GLN A 430 16.49 12.09 -3.85
CA GLN A 430 17.55 11.12 -4.00
C GLN A 430 18.61 11.54 -5.03
N LEU A 431 18.22 12.18 -6.15
CA LEU A 431 19.18 12.84 -7.05
C LEU A 431 20.02 13.88 -6.32
N GLY A 432 19.41 14.67 -5.44
CA GLY A 432 20.10 15.61 -4.56
C GLY A 432 21.15 14.92 -3.69
N PHE A 433 20.80 13.77 -3.10
CA PHE A 433 21.72 12.96 -2.30
C PHE A 433 22.84 12.34 -3.13
N ASP A 434 22.56 11.86 -4.34
CA ASP A 434 23.57 11.29 -5.23
C ASP A 434 24.60 12.34 -5.66
N TYR A 435 24.15 13.52 -6.07
CA TYR A 435 25.03 14.64 -6.42
C TYR A 435 25.85 15.12 -5.22
N TYR A 436 25.26 15.12 -4.02
CA TYR A 436 26.00 15.43 -2.79
C TYR A 436 27.14 14.43 -2.57
N GLN A 437 26.89 13.13 -2.75
CA GLN A 437 27.93 12.10 -2.65
C GLN A 437 28.99 12.24 -3.74
N GLN A 438 28.59 12.56 -4.98
CA GLN A 438 29.51 12.78 -6.08
C GLN A 438 30.44 13.97 -5.79
N GLY A 439 29.87 15.06 -5.26
CA GLY A 439 30.64 16.21 -4.81
C GLY A 439 31.64 15.87 -3.71
N ARG A 440 31.22 15.07 -2.72
CA ARG A 440 32.09 14.60 -1.64
C ARG A 440 33.24 13.72 -2.17
N ALA A 441 32.94 12.77 -3.05
CA ALA A 441 33.96 11.92 -3.68
C ALA A 441 34.96 12.74 -4.53
N ALA A 442 34.48 13.77 -5.23
CA ALA A 442 35.34 14.69 -5.98
C ALA A 442 36.25 15.54 -5.06
N LEU A 443 35.77 15.96 -3.89
CA LEU A 443 36.60 16.65 -2.89
C LEU A 443 37.68 15.74 -2.30
N ASP A 444 37.37 14.48 -2.00
CA ASP A 444 38.35 13.48 -1.56
C ASP A 444 39.48 13.33 -2.60
N ALA A 445 39.13 13.38 -3.89
CA ALA A 445 40.07 13.36 -5.00
C ALA A 445 40.71 14.73 -5.35
N LYS A 446 40.44 15.78 -4.55
CA LYS A 446 40.91 17.17 -4.77
C LYS A 446 40.50 17.78 -6.11
N LYS A 447 39.41 17.28 -6.72
CA LYS A 447 38.83 17.77 -7.97
C LYS A 447 37.80 18.86 -7.69
N TYR A 448 38.27 20.02 -7.23
CA TYR A 448 37.38 21.07 -6.70
C TYR A 448 36.34 21.61 -7.70
N ALA A 449 36.66 21.68 -8.99
CA ALA A 449 35.71 22.14 -10.01
C ALA A 449 34.56 21.14 -10.22
N GLU A 450 34.88 19.85 -10.33
CA GLU A 450 33.89 18.76 -10.41
C GLU A 450 33.04 18.74 -9.13
N ALA A 451 33.66 18.89 -7.96
CA ALA A 451 32.97 18.95 -6.68
C ALA A 451 31.97 20.11 -6.61
N GLU A 452 32.38 21.32 -7.00
CA GLU A 452 31.50 22.49 -6.98
C GLU A 452 30.31 22.31 -7.93
N GLN A 453 30.52 21.74 -9.11
CA GLN A 453 29.42 21.45 -10.04
C GLN A 453 28.40 20.48 -9.42
N ALA A 454 28.87 19.35 -8.89
CA ALA A 454 28.01 18.35 -8.27
C ALA A 454 27.29 18.91 -7.03
N LEU A 455 27.97 19.65 -6.15
CA LEU A 455 27.36 20.24 -4.96
C LEU A 455 26.32 21.33 -5.30
N ASN A 456 26.49 22.06 -6.41
CA ASN A 456 25.45 22.97 -6.91
C ASN A 456 24.22 22.22 -7.41
N GLN A 457 24.40 21.11 -8.14
CA GLN A 457 23.30 20.25 -8.57
C GLN A 457 22.57 19.63 -7.37
N ALA A 458 23.32 19.16 -6.37
CA ALA A 458 22.78 18.65 -5.12
C ALA A 458 21.86 19.67 -4.44
N GLN A 459 22.34 20.91 -4.25
CA GLN A 459 21.56 21.98 -3.66
C GLN A 459 20.27 22.26 -4.46
N ALA A 460 20.38 22.37 -5.79
CA ALA A 460 19.23 22.67 -6.64
C ALA A 460 18.13 21.59 -6.57
N GLU A 461 18.50 20.31 -6.63
CA GLU A 461 17.51 19.23 -6.55
C GLU A 461 16.93 19.07 -5.15
N LEU A 462 17.74 19.22 -4.09
CA LEU A 462 17.28 19.18 -2.70
C LEU A 462 16.31 20.33 -2.38
N GLU A 463 16.60 21.56 -2.80
CA GLU A 463 15.69 22.71 -2.60
C GLU A 463 14.37 22.52 -3.35
N ARG A 464 14.42 22.02 -4.60
CA ARG A 464 13.23 21.77 -5.40
C ARG A 464 12.38 20.64 -4.80
N GLY A 465 13.01 19.52 -4.40
CA GLY A 465 12.31 18.43 -3.73
C GLY A 465 11.79 18.81 -2.33
N LEU A 466 12.48 19.69 -1.61
CA LEU A 466 11.99 20.26 -0.35
C LEU A 466 10.74 21.11 -0.54
N GLY A 467 10.66 21.87 -1.64
CA GLY A 467 9.48 22.66 -2.01
C GLY A 467 8.24 21.81 -2.33
N GLU A 468 8.47 20.56 -2.78
CA GLU A 468 7.41 19.57 -3.03
C GLU A 468 7.08 18.74 -1.78
N THR A 469 7.96 18.73 -0.78
CA THR A 469 7.76 18.02 0.48
C THR A 469 6.73 18.69 1.38
N PRO A 470 5.59 18.03 1.70
CA PRO A 470 4.59 18.57 2.61
C PRO A 470 5.19 18.97 3.96
N ALA A 471 4.71 20.07 4.54
CA ALA A 471 5.23 20.62 5.79
C ALA A 471 5.16 19.63 6.98
N GLY A 472 4.25 18.66 6.93
CA GLY A 472 4.11 17.62 7.94
C GLY A 472 5.06 16.43 7.80
N GLN A 473 5.92 16.37 6.77
CA GLN A 473 6.92 15.30 6.60
C GLN A 473 8.25 15.69 7.26
N HIS A 474 8.23 15.92 8.57
CA HIS A 474 9.36 16.44 9.33
C HIS A 474 10.61 15.58 9.22
N ARG A 475 10.48 14.25 9.10
CA ARG A 475 11.64 13.36 8.96
C ARG A 475 12.41 13.62 7.67
N ILE A 476 11.70 13.70 6.55
CA ILE A 476 12.30 13.98 5.24
C ILE A 476 12.90 15.38 5.23
N ARG A 477 12.13 16.36 5.69
CA ARG A 477 12.56 17.77 5.70
C ARG A 477 13.83 17.96 6.52
N ALA A 478 13.91 17.36 7.71
CA ALA A 478 15.11 17.40 8.55
C ALA A 478 16.33 16.80 7.83
N GLN A 479 16.18 15.64 7.20
CA GLN A 479 17.26 14.98 6.44
C GLN A 479 17.74 15.84 5.25
N VAL A 480 16.81 16.48 4.54
CA VAL A 480 17.12 17.40 3.44
C VAL A 480 17.88 18.62 3.94
N PHE A 481 17.43 19.25 5.04
CA PHE A 481 18.15 20.38 5.62
C PHE A 481 19.53 20.00 6.15
N ALA A 482 19.69 18.84 6.77
CA ALA A 482 20.99 18.33 7.20
C ALA A 482 21.95 18.16 6.01
N THR A 483 21.43 17.67 4.87
CA THR A 483 22.24 17.47 3.66
C THR A 483 22.56 18.78 2.96
N LEU A 484 21.60 19.72 2.88
CA LEU A 484 21.84 21.09 2.39
C LEU A 484 22.92 21.80 3.23
N ALA A 485 22.85 21.65 4.55
CA ALA A 485 23.83 22.22 5.47
C ALA A 485 25.23 21.64 5.24
N THR A 486 25.33 20.32 5.11
CA THR A 486 26.60 19.64 4.85
C THR A 486 27.15 19.96 3.46
N THR A 487 26.27 20.10 2.46
CA THR A 487 26.62 20.55 1.10
C THR A 487 27.27 21.94 1.14
N ALA A 488 26.62 22.90 1.80
CA ALA A 488 27.17 24.25 1.99
C ALA A 488 28.49 24.23 2.77
N TYR A 489 28.59 23.40 3.82
CA TYR A 489 29.81 23.26 4.60
C TYR A 489 31.00 22.74 3.76
N LEU A 490 30.77 21.72 2.91
CA LEU A 490 31.78 21.18 2.00
C LEU A 490 32.24 22.22 0.97
N ARG A 491 31.30 22.98 0.40
CA ARG A 491 31.61 24.09 -0.51
C ARG A 491 32.46 25.16 0.18
N ALA A 492 32.16 25.50 1.44
CA ALA A 492 32.94 26.47 2.20
C ALA A 492 34.41 26.06 2.33
N HIS A 493 34.67 24.79 2.67
CA HIS A 493 36.02 24.24 2.75
C HIS A 493 36.73 24.21 1.39
N ALA A 494 36.03 23.80 0.33
CA ALA A 494 36.57 23.80 -1.02
C ALA A 494 37.01 25.21 -1.45
N ARG A 495 36.19 26.23 -1.19
CA ARG A 495 36.51 27.65 -1.45
C ARG A 495 37.67 28.15 -0.59
N GLY A 496 37.70 27.75 0.68
CA GLY A 496 38.82 28.05 1.58
C GLY A 496 40.16 27.49 1.06
N ALA A 497 40.16 26.25 0.57
CA ALA A 497 41.35 25.63 -0.04
C ALA A 497 41.82 26.35 -1.31
N GLN A 498 40.90 27.04 -2.00
CA GLN A 498 41.20 27.88 -3.17
C GLN A 498 41.57 29.33 -2.81
N ASN A 499 41.72 29.66 -1.52
CA ASN A 499 41.93 31.01 -1.00
C ASN A 499 40.78 32.01 -1.28
N ASP A 500 39.57 31.53 -1.60
CA ASP A 500 38.38 32.36 -1.74
C ASP A 500 37.66 32.52 -0.39
N ARG A 501 38.20 33.41 0.44
CA ARG A 501 37.67 33.66 1.80
C ARG A 501 36.23 34.16 1.80
N GLN A 502 35.85 34.99 0.83
CA GLN A 502 34.51 35.58 0.79
C GLN A 502 33.47 34.50 0.47
N ALA A 503 33.71 33.67 -0.53
CA ALA A 503 32.82 32.56 -0.84
C ALA A 503 32.78 31.52 0.31
N ALA A 504 33.93 31.27 0.96
CA ALA A 504 33.96 30.39 2.14
C ALA A 504 33.07 30.91 3.28
N GLN A 505 33.14 32.21 3.60
CA GLN A 505 32.26 32.83 4.62
C GLN A 505 30.78 32.68 4.26
N GLN A 506 30.40 32.99 3.02
CA GLN A 506 29.01 32.88 2.55
C GLN A 506 28.48 31.46 2.70
N ASN A 507 29.27 30.46 2.31
CA ASN A 507 28.88 29.05 2.41
C ASN A 507 28.81 28.56 3.86
N PHE A 508 29.69 28.99 4.77
CA PHE A 508 29.55 28.66 6.20
C PHE A 508 28.29 29.27 6.82
N THR A 509 27.90 30.50 6.44
CA THR A 509 26.63 31.10 6.87
C THR A 509 25.43 30.33 6.34
N ALA A 510 25.45 29.88 5.09
CA ALA A 510 24.41 29.02 4.53
C ALA A 510 24.33 27.67 5.27
N ALA A 511 25.47 27.06 5.58
CA ALA A 511 25.54 25.81 6.35
C ALA A 511 24.90 25.96 7.74
N GLU A 512 25.26 27.01 8.48
CA GLU A 512 24.68 27.29 9.80
C GLU A 512 23.15 27.48 9.73
N THR A 513 22.68 28.20 8.72
CA THR A 513 21.25 28.46 8.51
C THR A 513 20.50 27.15 8.27
N ALA A 514 21.00 26.29 7.38
CA ALA A 514 20.38 25.01 7.08
C ALA A 514 20.45 24.02 8.26
N PHE A 515 21.55 23.97 9.03
CA PHE A 515 21.58 23.16 10.26
C PHE A 515 20.55 23.63 11.28
N THR A 516 20.32 24.95 11.38
CA THR A 516 19.27 25.50 12.26
C THR A 516 17.87 25.06 11.80
N GLN A 517 17.60 25.01 10.50
CA GLN A 517 16.34 24.48 9.98
C GLN A 517 16.19 22.97 10.23
N CYS A 518 17.26 22.19 10.10
CA CYS A 518 17.28 20.78 10.51
C CYS A 518 16.84 20.64 11.98
N ILE A 519 17.45 21.40 12.89
CA ILE A 519 17.12 21.36 14.32
C ILE A 519 15.64 21.71 14.54
N THR A 520 15.12 22.73 13.85
CA THR A 520 13.70 23.10 13.91
C THR A 520 12.79 21.92 13.55
N GLU A 521 13.02 21.28 12.41
CA GLU A 521 12.21 20.13 11.97
C GLU A 521 12.32 18.94 12.95
N THR A 522 13.51 18.65 13.48
CA THR A 522 13.69 17.55 14.45
C THR A 522 12.99 17.78 15.79
N ASN A 523 12.71 19.04 16.16
CA ASN A 523 11.98 19.37 17.39
C ASN A 523 10.46 19.20 17.26
N LEU A 524 9.93 19.04 16.04
CA LEU A 524 8.49 18.90 15.81
C LEU A 524 7.98 17.48 16.11
N LEU A 525 8.86 16.47 16.16
CA LEU A 525 8.54 15.08 16.49
C LEU A 525 9.52 14.51 17.53
N VAL A 526 9.34 14.91 18.78
CA VAL A 526 10.26 14.58 19.88
C VAL A 526 10.34 13.08 20.21
N GLU A 527 9.31 12.31 19.87
CA GLU A 527 9.24 10.87 20.12
C GLU A 527 9.97 10.02 19.08
N ASP A 528 10.30 10.60 17.91
CA ASP A 528 11.02 9.90 16.85
C ASP A 528 12.52 9.81 17.19
N LYS A 529 12.98 8.59 17.49
CA LYS A 529 14.38 8.32 17.85
C LYS A 529 15.37 8.69 16.76
N TYR A 530 15.03 8.48 15.48
CA TYR A 530 15.89 8.83 14.37
C TYR A 530 16.09 10.35 14.32
N LEU A 531 15.02 11.12 14.53
CA LEU A 531 15.13 12.58 14.57
C LEU A 531 15.91 13.09 15.76
N GLN A 532 15.86 12.42 16.92
CA GLN A 532 16.69 12.80 18.06
C GLN A 532 18.19 12.56 17.81
N THR A 533 18.55 11.47 17.11
CA THR A 533 19.93 11.26 16.66
C THR A 533 20.35 12.34 15.66
N LEU A 534 19.53 12.58 14.64
CA LEU A 534 19.82 13.59 13.61
C LEU A 534 19.95 15.00 14.19
N LYS A 535 19.12 15.36 15.18
CA LYS A 535 19.19 16.62 15.91
C LYS A 535 20.57 16.86 16.50
N THR A 536 21.11 15.86 17.18
CA THR A 536 22.43 15.94 17.83
C THR A 536 23.53 16.21 16.80
N ASP A 537 23.45 15.58 15.62
CA ASP A 537 24.39 15.80 14.54
C ASP A 537 24.24 17.20 13.92
N CYS A 538 23.00 17.69 13.76
CA CYS A 538 22.73 19.05 13.28
C CYS A 538 23.18 20.13 14.27
N GLU A 539 23.03 19.93 15.58
CA GLU A 539 23.54 20.84 16.63
C GLU A 539 25.06 20.93 16.59
N ARG A 540 25.74 19.78 16.49
CA ARG A 540 27.21 19.72 16.33
C ARG A 540 27.64 20.44 15.05
N GLY A 541 26.99 20.14 13.92
CA GLY A 541 27.27 20.77 12.63
C GLY A 541 27.10 22.30 12.66
N ALA A 542 26.02 22.81 13.27
CA ALA A 542 25.80 24.24 13.44
C ALA A 542 26.91 24.90 14.27
N GLN A 543 27.32 24.27 15.38
CA GLN A 543 28.40 24.78 16.22
C GLN A 543 29.73 24.82 15.46
N THR A 544 30.06 23.76 14.72
CA THR A 544 31.28 23.70 13.90
C THR A 544 31.27 24.77 12.82
N ALA A 545 30.15 24.96 12.10
CA ALA A 545 30.04 26.00 11.08
C ALA A 545 30.27 27.42 11.65
N ARG A 546 29.71 27.72 12.83
CA ARG A 546 29.95 29.00 13.53
C ARG A 546 31.41 29.22 13.90
N GLN A 547 32.08 28.16 14.38
CA GLN A 547 33.49 28.23 14.76
C GLN A 547 34.38 28.51 13.53
N GLU A 548 34.14 27.83 12.41
CA GLU A 548 34.87 28.08 11.17
C GLU A 548 34.60 29.48 10.60
N LEU A 549 33.34 29.93 10.63
CA LEU A 549 32.97 31.28 10.23
C LEU A 549 33.69 32.35 11.06
N ALA A 550 33.85 32.13 12.36
CA ALA A 550 34.56 33.04 13.26
C ALA A 550 36.06 33.15 12.94
N LYS A 551 36.70 32.07 12.47
CA LYS A 551 38.12 32.08 12.06
C LYS A 551 38.38 32.86 10.76
N LEU A 552 37.34 33.08 9.96
CA LEU A 552 37.44 33.81 8.71
C LEU A 552 37.20 35.32 8.87
N LYS A 553 36.69 35.76 10.02
CA LYS A 553 36.53 37.18 10.40
C LYS A 553 37.81 37.67 11.04
#